data_AF-C4TNW6-F1
#
_entry.id   AF-C4TNW6-F1
#
_cell.length_a   1.000
_cell.length_b   1.000
_cell.length_c   1.000
_cell.angle_alpha   90.00
_cell.angle_beta   90.00
_cell.angle_gamma   90.00
#
_symmetry.space_group_name_H-M   'P 1'
#
loop_
_entity.id
_entity.type
_entity.pdbx_description
1 polymer ?
#
loop_
_entity_poly.entity_id
_entity_poly.type
_entity_poly.pdbx_seq_one_letter_code
_entity_poly.pdbx_strand_id
1 'polypeptide(L)' 'ICRAHQVVEDGYEFFAKRQLVTLFSAPNYCGEFDNAGAMMSVDETLMCSFQ' A
#
# COMPACT_ATOMS: atom_id res chain seq x y z
N ILE A 1 7.21 -7.81 -5.56
CA ILE A 1 5.93 -8.51 -5.24
C ILE A 1 4.96 -7.46 -4.73
N CYS A 2 3.78 -7.35 -5.32
CA CYS A 2 2.73 -6.44 -4.86
C CYS A 2 1.60 -7.29 -4.26
N ARG A 3 1.21 -6.99 -3.02
CA ARG A 3 0.17 -7.72 -2.29
C ARG A 3 -0.68 -6.75 -1.47
N ALA A 4 -1.81 -7.22 -0.95
CA ALA A 4 -2.65 -6.48 -0.02
C ALA A 4 -2.81 -7.25 1.31
N HIS A 5 -4.05 -7.57 1.70
CA HIS A 5 -4.41 -8.51 2.77
C HIS A 5 -4.09 -8.09 4.22
N GLN A 6 -3.13 -7.20 4.46
CA GLN A 6 -2.77 -6.69 5.79
C GLN A 6 -2.96 -5.17 5.82
N VAL A 7 -3.69 -4.69 6.83
CA VAL A 7 -3.80 -3.25 7.10
C VAL A 7 -2.44 -2.70 7.52
N VAL A 8 -2.08 -1.54 6.96
CA VAL A 8 -0.83 -0.80 7.24
C VAL A 8 -1.18 0.67 7.39
N GLU A 9 -0.47 1.38 8.26
CA GLU A 9 -0.82 2.73 8.71
C GLU A 9 -0.95 3.73 7.56
N ASP A 10 0.02 3.80 6.66
CA ASP A 10 0.04 4.75 5.53
C ASP A 10 -0.68 4.24 4.27
N GLY A 11 -1.41 3.13 4.37
CA GLY A 11 -2.02 2.48 3.20
C GLY A 11 -1.03 1.76 2.28
N TYR A 12 0.28 1.96 2.42
CA TYR A 12 1.30 1.11 1.82
C TYR A 12 2.53 0.93 2.70
N GLU A 13 3.22 -0.20 2.56
CA GLU A 13 4.47 -0.44 3.30
C GLU A 13 5.40 -1.39 2.53
N PHE A 14 6.69 -1.04 2.47
CA PHE A 14 7.73 -1.84 1.83
C PHE A 14 8.40 -2.80 2.82
N PHE A 15 8.58 -4.06 2.39
CA PHE A 15 9.24 -5.13 3.12
C PHE A 15 10.40 -5.71 2.30
N ALA A 16 11.22 -6.54 2.96
CA ALA A 16 12.30 -7.30 2.31
C ALA A 16 13.19 -6.41 1.41
N LYS A 17 13.69 -5.29 1.95
CA LYS A 17 14.50 -4.30 1.21
C LYS A 17 13.79 -3.78 -0.06
N ARG A 18 12.50 -3.45 0.08
CA ARG A 18 11.61 -2.95 -0.98
C ARG A 18 11.31 -3.94 -2.10
N GLN A 19 11.59 -5.24 -1.91
CA GLN A 19 11.23 -6.28 -2.88
C GLN A 19 9.76 -6.72 -2.77
N LEU A 20 9.10 -6.37 -1.67
CA LEU A 20 7.67 -6.61 -1.44
C LEU A 20 7.01 -5.31 -0.99
N VAL A 21 5.85 -5.00 -1.56
CA VAL A 21 5.00 -3.90 -1.12
C VAL A 21 3.63 -4.43 -0.73
N THR A 22 3.12 -3.92 0.38
CA THR A 22 1.74 -4.10 0.85
C THR A 22 0.95 -2.88 0.46
N LEU A 23 -0.24 -3.06 -0.09
CA LEU A 23 -1.19 -2.01 -0.41
C LEU A 23 -2.49 -2.25 0.35
N PHE A 24 -3.04 -1.20 0.92
CA PHE A 24 -4.31 -1.20 1.61
C PHE A 24 -5.08 0.05 1.20
N SER A 25 -6.26 -0.12 0.60
CA SER A 25 -7.00 0.98 -0.04
C SER A 25 -8.28 1.35 0.68
N ALA A 26 -8.58 0.72 1.83
CA ALA A 26 -9.71 1.08 2.68
C ALA A 26 -9.21 1.95 3.85
N PRO A 27 -9.41 3.29 3.80
CA PRO A 27 -9.04 4.16 4.91
C PRO A 27 -9.91 3.88 6.13
N ASN A 28 -9.35 4.11 7.32
CA ASN A 28 -9.98 3.84 8.61
C ASN A 28 -10.67 2.46 8.63
N TYR A 29 -9.90 1.41 8.37
CA TYR A 29 -10.42 0.06 8.23
C TYR A 29 -11.26 -0.33 9.44
N CYS A 30 -12.46 -0.87 9.20
CA CYS A 30 -13.45 -1.21 10.22
C CYS A 30 -13.85 -0.05 11.17
N GLY A 31 -13.40 1.18 10.95
CA GLY A 31 -13.56 2.29 11.90
C GLY A 31 -12.63 2.23 13.12
N GLU A 32 -11.62 1.35 13.13
CA GLU A 32 -10.79 1.07 14.31
C GLU A 32 -9.31 1.40 14.15
N PHE A 33 -8.80 1.37 12.92
CA PHE A 33 -7.35 1.36 12.67
C PHE A 33 -6.75 2.71 12.26
N ASP A 34 -7.58 3.74 12.02
CA ASP A 34 -7.20 5.11 11.59
C ASP A 34 -6.16 5.17 10.46
N ASN A 35 -6.04 4.08 9.68
CA ASN A 35 -5.06 3.96 8.62
C ASN A 35 -5.48 4.80 7.40
N ALA A 36 -4.50 5.30 6.66
CA ALA A 36 -4.73 5.83 5.32
C ALA A 36 -5.04 4.70 4.33
N GLY A 37 -5.65 5.07 3.21
CA GLY A 37 -5.73 4.23 2.03
C GLY A 37 -4.69 4.68 1.01
N ALA A 38 -4.10 3.74 0.27
CA ALA A 38 -3.19 4.06 -0.82
C ALA A 38 -3.56 3.38 -2.14
N MET A 39 -3.13 3.99 -3.25
CA MET A 39 -3.13 3.41 -4.58
C MET A 39 -1.71 3.42 -5.15
N MET A 40 -1.28 2.30 -5.75
CA MET A 40 -0.02 2.27 -6.51
C MET A 40 -0.30 2.39 -8.01
N SER A 41 0.29 3.39 -8.65
CA SER A 41 0.34 3.52 -10.11
C SER A 41 1.67 3.00 -10.63
N VAL A 42 1.64 2.26 -11.74
CA VAL A 42 2.84 1.77 -12.44
C VAL A 42 2.81 2.31 -13.86
N ASP A 43 3.81 3.12 -14.22
CA ASP A 43 3.88 3.71 -15.56
C ASP A 43 4.53 2.78 -16.61
N GLU A 44 4.62 3.24 -17.86
CA GLU A 44 5.21 2.50 -18.98
C GLU A 44 6.71 2.17 -18.77
N THR A 45 7.41 2.91 -17.91
CA THR A 45 8.80 2.67 -17.52
C THR A 45 8.95 1.77 -16.30
N LEU A 46 7.83 1.24 -15.79
CA LEU A 46 7.71 0.45 -14.57
C LEU A 46 8.06 1.24 -13.30
N MET A 47 7.94 2.58 -13.34
CA MET A 47 8.08 3.40 -12.14
C MET A 47 6.81 3.24 -11.29
N CYS A 48 6.99 2.80 -10.04
CA CYS A 48 5.90 2.73 -9.06
C CYS A 48 5.79 4.05 -8.29
N SER A 49 4.60 4.66 -8.32
CA SER A 49 4.25 5.83 -7.50
C SER A 49 3.02 5.55 -6.64
N PHE A 50 2.87 6.28 -5.53
CA PHE A 50 1.80 6.08 -4.54
C PHE A 50 0.99 7.37 -4.36
N GLN A 51 -0.32 7.21 -4.17
CA GLN A 51 -1.30 8.27 -3.92
C GLN A 51 -2.07 7.92 -2.65
#